data_AF-A0A2V6K2I4-F1
#
_entry.id   AF-A0A2V6K2I4-F1
#
_cell.length_a   1.000
_cell.length_b   1.000
_cell.length_c   1.000
_cell.angle_alpha   90.00
_cell.angle_beta   90.00
_cell.angle_gamma   90.00
#
_symmetry.space_group_name_H-M   'P 1'
#
loop_
_entity.id
_entity.type
_entity.pdbx_description
1 polymer ?
#
loop_
_entity_poly.entity_id
_entity_poly.type
_entity_poly.pdbx_seq_one_letter_code
_entity_poly.pdbx_strand_id
1 'polypeptide(L)'
;MERLLSVVPSGTSLDNSVFKVSGAITPINIVDTPGHADFGGEVERIMKMVDGVLLVVDAHDGPQAQTRFVLRKALENKLKPVVVINKIDRENARPHKVLDEIFDLFVELKATDEQLDFPIIYASAKDGFAVRELHENNEDMTPLFQAIVQHVPPPKILSEPFFQMLVSNLDYSDYLGR
;
A
#
# COMPACT_ATOMS: atom_id res chain seq x y z
N MET A 1 0.21 4.48 14.15
CA MET A 1 -0.64 5.02 13.09
C MET A 1 -0.45 4.07 11.91
N GLU A 2 -1.40 3.18 11.72
CA GLU A 2 -1.47 2.32 10.53
C GLU A 2 -1.86 3.20 9.35
N ARG A 3 -1.22 3.03 8.20
CA ARG A 3 -1.56 3.75 6.98
C ARG A 3 -1.72 2.74 5.87
N LEU A 4 -2.81 2.88 5.14
CA LEU A 4 -3.01 2.15 3.91
C LEU A 4 -2.53 3.06 2.79
N LEU A 5 -1.37 2.71 2.24
CA LEU A 5 -0.73 3.47 1.19
C LEU A 5 -1.12 2.84 -0.13
N SER A 6 -1.79 3.60 -0.98
CA SER A 6 -2.23 3.09 -2.28
C SER A 6 -1.15 3.37 -3.32
N VAL A 7 -0.76 2.34 -4.08
CA VAL A 7 0.36 2.46 -5.02
C VAL A 7 -0.17 2.69 -6.42
N VAL A 8 0.21 3.82 -7.02
CA VAL A 8 -0.02 4.14 -8.44
C VAL A 8 1.31 4.02 -9.18
N PRO A 9 1.49 3.08 -10.11
CA PRO A 9 2.61 3.11 -11.02
C PRO A 9 2.30 4.15 -12.11
N SER A 10 3.16 5.18 -12.20
CA SER A 10 3.15 6.29 -13.20
C SER A 10 1.80 6.87 -13.66
N GLY A 11 1.49 8.10 -13.24
CA GLY A 11 0.47 8.94 -13.91
C GLY A 11 -0.20 10.01 -13.03
N THR A 12 -0.04 9.97 -11.71
CA THR A 12 -0.69 10.93 -10.81
C THR A 12 0.18 11.13 -9.56
N SER A 13 0.55 12.38 -9.25
CA SER A 13 1.53 12.72 -8.22
C SER A 13 0.87 13.29 -6.96
N LEU A 14 1.21 12.74 -5.79
CA LEU A 14 1.03 13.38 -4.48
C LEU A 14 2.30 13.28 -3.61
N ASP A 15 3.12 12.23 -3.77
CA ASP A 15 4.52 12.21 -3.35
C ASP A 15 5.32 11.27 -4.28
N ASN A 16 6.40 11.77 -4.88
CA ASN A 16 7.23 11.02 -5.81
C ASN A 16 8.34 10.30 -5.08
N SER A 17 8.42 8.98 -5.24
CA SER A 17 9.61 8.23 -4.87
C SER A 17 10.07 7.36 -6.03
N VAL A 18 11.25 7.69 -6.58
CA VAL A 18 11.83 7.00 -7.73
C VAL A 18 12.75 5.92 -7.20
N PHE A 19 12.38 4.66 -7.40
CA PHE A 19 13.20 3.53 -6.97
C PHE A 19 13.73 2.76 -8.19
N LYS A 20 15.00 2.39 -8.10
CA LYS A 20 15.66 1.57 -9.11
C LYS A 20 15.58 0.12 -8.67
N VAL A 21 14.83 -0.70 -9.39
CA VAL A 21 14.69 -2.14 -9.12
C VAL A 21 15.18 -2.90 -10.35
N SER A 22 16.13 -3.83 -10.16
CA SER A 22 16.63 -4.71 -11.23
C SER A 22 17.18 -4.00 -12.48
N GLY A 23 17.83 -2.85 -12.29
CA GLY A 23 18.46 -2.08 -13.38
C GLY A 23 17.51 -1.10 -14.11
N ALA A 24 16.19 -1.30 -14.01
CA ALA A 24 15.18 -0.36 -14.50
C ALA A 24 14.78 0.64 -13.41
N ILE A 25 14.57 1.90 -13.80
CA ILE A 25 14.03 2.93 -12.91
C ILE A 25 12.51 2.85 -13.02
N THR A 26 11.84 2.43 -11.95
CA THR A 26 10.38 2.32 -11.91
C THR A 26 9.84 3.41 -10.97
N PRO A 27 9.06 4.38 -11.49
CA PRO A 27 8.43 5.37 -10.64
C PRO A 27 7.30 4.73 -9.82
N ILE A 28 7.34 4.93 -8.51
CA ILE A 28 6.30 4.49 -7.58
C ILE A 28 5.66 5.73 -6.99
N ASN A 29 4.38 5.94 -7.25
CA ASN A 29 3.61 7.00 -6.59
C ASN A 29 2.82 6.37 -5.45
N ILE A 30 2.90 7.00 -4.29
CA ILE A 30 2.18 6.57 -3.10
C ILE A 30 1.10 7.60 -2.83
N VAL A 31 -0.13 7.12 -2.65
CA VAL A 31 -1.30 7.93 -2.30
C VAL A 31 -1.73 7.53 -0.89
N ASP A 32 -1.67 8.48 0.04
CA ASP A 32 -2.16 8.25 1.39
C ASP A 32 -3.70 8.24 1.39
N THR A 33 -4.29 7.34 2.18
CA THR A 33 -5.76 7.24 2.28
C THR A 33 -6.24 7.69 3.66
N PRO A 34 -7.35 8.44 3.75
CA PRO A 34 -7.98 8.71 5.03
C PRO A 34 -8.40 7.41 5.71
N GLY A 35 -8.04 7.23 6.99
CA GLY A 35 -8.27 5.99 7.73
C GLY A 35 -9.67 5.81 8.32
N HIS A 36 -10.59 6.77 8.15
CA HIS A 36 -11.92 6.72 8.77
C HIS A 36 -13.03 6.54 7.73
N ALA A 37 -14.03 5.71 8.08
CA ALA A 37 -15.22 5.43 7.26
C ALA A 37 -16.00 6.68 6.82
N ASP A 38 -15.84 7.81 7.51
CA ASP A 38 -16.51 9.07 7.22
C ASP A 38 -16.02 9.70 5.89
N PHE A 39 -14.90 9.22 5.37
CA PHE A 39 -14.29 9.65 4.10
C PHE A 39 -14.52 8.63 2.97
N GLY A 40 -15.57 7.81 3.04
CA GLY A 40 -15.82 6.74 2.07
C GLY A 40 -15.81 7.17 0.61
N GLY A 41 -16.34 8.36 0.29
CA GLY A 41 -16.35 8.90 -1.08
C GLY A 41 -14.97 9.35 -1.59
N GLU A 42 -14.05 9.72 -0.71
CA GLU A 42 -12.66 10.05 -1.06
C GLU A 42 -11.85 8.76 -1.25
N VAL A 43 -12.00 7.81 -0.33
CA VAL A 43 -11.39 6.48 -0.41
C VAL A 43 -11.77 5.80 -1.72
N GLU A 44 -13.04 5.79 -2.12
CA GLU A 44 -13.49 5.18 -3.38
C GLU A 44 -12.89 5.84 -4.63
N ARG A 45 -12.57 7.14 -4.60
CA ARG A 45 -11.88 7.81 -5.72
C ARG A 45 -10.42 7.38 -5.81
N ILE A 46 -9.74 7.28 -4.66
CA ILE A 46 -8.36 6.82 -4.60
C ILE A 46 -8.25 5.38 -5.11
N MET A 47 -9.17 4.50 -4.71
CA MET A 47 -9.16 3.10 -5.16
C MET A 47 -9.30 2.93 -6.68
N LYS A 48 -9.84 3.93 -7.40
CA LYS A 48 -9.94 3.91 -8.87
C LYS A 48 -8.67 4.36 -9.59
N MET A 49 -7.72 4.99 -8.89
CA MET A 49 -6.47 5.48 -9.47
C MET A 49 -5.29 4.54 -9.26
N VAL A 50 -5.41 3.60 -8.33
CA VAL A 50 -4.30 2.80 -7.82
C VAL A 50 -4.41 1.38 -8.35
N ASP A 51 -3.26 0.73 -8.52
CA ASP A 51 -3.20 -0.64 -9.03
C ASP A 51 -2.88 -1.66 -7.93
N GLY A 52 -2.53 -1.18 -6.73
CA GLY A 52 -2.24 -2.01 -5.57
C GLY A 52 -2.42 -1.26 -4.25
N VAL A 53 -2.39 -2.02 -3.17
CA VAL A 53 -2.58 -1.51 -1.81
C VAL A 53 -1.47 -1.99 -0.89
N LEU A 54 -0.88 -1.09 -0.12
CA LEU A 54 0.13 -1.39 0.88
C LEU A 54 -0.53 -1.31 2.27
N LEU A 55 -0.69 -2.46 2.91
CA LEU A 55 -1.26 -2.58 4.25
C LEU A 55 -0.13 -2.55 5.28
N VAL A 56 0.00 -1.44 6.02
CA VAL A 56 1.01 -1.31 7.08
C VAL A 56 0.38 -1.56 8.45
N VAL A 57 0.86 -2.60 9.14
CA VAL A 57 0.34 -3.07 10.44
C VAL A 57 1.44 -3.01 11.49
N ASP A 58 1.10 -2.66 12.72
CA ASP A 58 2.06 -2.67 13.84
C ASP A 58 2.35 -4.12 14.30
N ALA A 59 3.64 -4.47 14.43
CA ALA A 59 4.08 -5.80 14.85
C ALA A 59 3.67 -6.17 16.29
N HIS A 60 3.25 -5.20 17.11
CA HIS A 60 2.71 -5.44 18.44
C HIS A 60 1.18 -5.31 18.49
N ASP A 61 0.61 -4.24 17.95
CA ASP A 61 -0.82 -3.97 18.13
C ASP A 61 -1.69 -4.85 17.22
N GLY A 62 -1.21 -5.21 16.03
CA GLY A 62 -2.00 -5.94 15.03
C GLY A 62 -3.04 -5.04 14.34
N PRO A 63 -3.83 -5.59 13.40
CA PRO A 63 -4.68 -4.81 12.52
C PRO A 63 -5.83 -4.12 13.26
N GLN A 64 -5.98 -2.80 13.08
CA GLN A 64 -6.98 -2.01 13.77
C GLN A 64 -8.34 -1.97 13.05
N ALA A 65 -9.40 -1.68 13.82
CA ALA A 65 -10.78 -1.61 13.31
C ALA A 65 -10.97 -0.57 12.17
N GLN A 66 -10.21 0.53 12.21
CA GLN A 66 -10.24 1.60 11.22
C GLN A 66 -9.73 1.12 9.85
N THR A 67 -8.65 0.34 9.86
CA THR A 67 -8.00 -0.23 8.68
C THR A 67 -8.93 -1.17 7.89
N ARG A 68 -9.89 -1.81 8.57
CA ARG A 68 -10.85 -2.75 7.96
C ARG A 68 -11.71 -2.12 6.87
N PHE A 69 -12.17 -0.88 7.06
CA PHE A 69 -13.07 -0.23 6.10
C PHE A 69 -12.35 0.04 4.78
N VAL A 70 -11.16 0.63 4.85
CA VAL A 70 -10.36 0.99 3.68
C VAL A 70 -9.85 -0.26 2.97
N LEU A 71 -9.38 -1.26 3.73
CA LEU A 71 -8.95 -2.54 3.18
C LEU A 71 -10.10 -3.26 2.47
N ARG A 72 -11.31 -3.28 3.03
CA ARG A 72 -12.49 -3.86 2.38
C ARG A 72 -12.72 -3.22 1.01
N LYS A 73 -12.68 -1.89 0.93
CA LYS A 73 -12.87 -1.16 -0.33
C LYS A 73 -11.76 -1.47 -1.35
N ALA A 74 -10.51 -1.62 -0.89
CA ALA A 74 -9.42 -2.03 -1.76
C ALA A 74 -9.63 -3.44 -2.33
N LEU A 75 -10.03 -4.40 -1.48
CA LEU A 75 -10.30 -5.78 -1.88
C LEU A 75 -11.51 -5.89 -2.82
N GLU A 76 -12.58 -5.13 -2.57
CA GLU A 76 -13.76 -5.03 -3.46
C GLU A 76 -13.38 -4.52 -4.87
N ASN A 77 -12.38 -3.64 -4.97
CA ASN A 77 -11.83 -3.15 -6.24
C ASN A 77 -10.78 -4.12 -6.86
N LYS A 78 -10.63 -5.31 -6.29
CA LYS A 78 -9.69 -6.35 -6.75
C LYS A 78 -8.22 -5.91 -6.73
N LEU A 79 -7.90 -4.93 -5.88
CA LEU A 79 -6.52 -4.48 -5.73
C LEU A 79 -5.68 -5.57 -5.08
N LYS A 80 -4.41 -5.62 -5.50
CA LYS A 80 -3.43 -6.56 -4.96
C LYS A 80 -2.76 -5.99 -3.71
N PRO A 81 -2.81 -6.70 -2.57
CA PRO A 81 -2.22 -6.23 -1.33
C PRO A 81 -0.74 -6.59 -1.22
N VAL A 82 0.02 -5.70 -0.59
CA VAL A 82 1.37 -5.96 -0.07
C VAL A 82 1.30 -5.68 1.43
N VAL A 83 1.67 -6.65 2.26
CA VAL A 83 1.55 -6.53 3.73
C VAL A 83 2.90 -6.16 4.32
N VAL A 84 2.92 -5.11 5.14
CA VAL A 84 4.10 -4.64 5.85
C VAL A 84 3.83 -4.70 7.35
N ILE A 85 4.52 -5.60 8.04
CA ILE A 85 4.50 -5.68 9.50
C ILE A 85 5.65 -4.80 10.01
N ASN A 86 5.31 -3.61 10.51
CA ASN A 86 6.25 -2.56 10.89
C ASN A 86 6.52 -2.54 12.40
N LYS A 87 7.64 -1.93 12.79
CA LYS A 87 8.14 -1.80 14.17
C LYS A 87 8.59 -3.12 14.79
N ILE A 88 9.23 -3.96 13.99
CA ILE A 88 9.80 -5.23 14.47
C ILE A 88 10.99 -5.02 15.43
N ASP A 89 11.52 -3.80 15.53
CA ASP A 89 12.58 -3.40 16.48
C ASP A 89 12.12 -3.35 17.95
N ARG A 90 10.81 -3.49 18.21
CA ARG A 90 10.26 -3.45 19.57
C ARG A 90 10.44 -4.78 20.30
N GLU A 91 10.84 -4.73 21.57
CA GLU A 91 11.03 -5.92 22.41
C GLU A 91 9.75 -6.77 22.57
N ASN A 92 8.57 -6.13 22.53
CA ASN A 92 7.27 -6.78 22.61
C ASN A 92 6.65 -7.10 21.24
N ALA A 93 7.40 -7.00 20.14
CA ALA A 93 6.90 -7.36 18.82
C ALA A 93 6.49 -8.84 18.75
N ARG A 94 5.36 -9.10 18.11
CA ARG A 94 4.76 -10.43 17.93
C ARG A 94 4.39 -10.67 16.45
N PRO A 95 5.36 -10.57 15.52
CA PRO A 95 5.11 -10.55 14.08
C PRO A 95 4.35 -11.77 13.55
N HIS A 96 4.63 -12.98 14.06
CA HIS A 96 3.91 -14.19 13.66
C HIS A 96 2.42 -14.15 14.04
N LYS A 97 2.12 -13.74 15.27
CA LYS A 97 0.73 -13.63 15.73
C LYS A 97 -0.03 -12.53 14.97
N VAL A 98 0.64 -11.42 14.68
CA VAL A 98 0.05 -10.34 13.87
C VAL A 98 -0.23 -10.81 12.44
N LEU A 99 0.66 -11.63 11.87
CA LEU A 99 0.43 -12.22 10.56
C LEU A 99 -0.84 -13.10 10.54
N ASP A 100 -1.03 -13.95 11.55
CA ASP A 100 -2.25 -14.76 11.69
C ASP A 100 -3.51 -13.86 11.78
N GLU A 101 -3.45 -12.78 12.57
CA GLU A 101 -4.55 -11.80 12.70
C GLU A 101 -4.86 -11.08 11.36
N ILE A 102 -3.84 -10.84 10.53
CA ILE A 102 -4.00 -10.26 9.19
C ILE A 102 -4.68 -11.28 8.26
N PHE A 103 -4.27 -12.55 8.28
CA PHE A 103 -4.93 -13.59 7.48
C PHE A 103 -6.41 -13.73 7.86
N ASP A 104 -6.72 -13.77 9.16
CA ASP A 104 -8.11 -13.81 9.65
C ASP A 104 -8.92 -12.61 9.15
N LEU A 105 -8.32 -11.41 9.17
CA LEU A 105 -8.96 -10.20 8.64
C LEU A 105 -9.26 -10.32 7.14
N PHE A 106 -8.34 -10.84 6.35
CA PHE A 106 -8.56 -11.02 4.90
C PHE A 106 -9.68 -12.01 4.61
N VAL A 107 -9.75 -13.11 5.37
CA VAL A 107 -10.83 -14.09 5.28
C VAL A 107 -12.17 -13.45 5.69
N GLU A 108 -12.21 -12.69 6.79
CA GLU A 108 -13.39 -11.94 7.23
C GLU A 108 -13.89 -10.97 6.13
N LEU A 109 -12.97 -10.33 5.43
CA LEU A 109 -13.24 -9.41 4.33
C LEU A 109 -13.51 -10.09 2.99
N LYS A 110 -13.54 -11.43 2.93
CA LYS A 110 -13.79 -12.23 1.72
C LYS A 110 -12.80 -11.94 0.58
N ALA A 111 -11.51 -11.81 0.92
CA ALA A 111 -10.44 -11.73 -0.07
C ALA A 111 -10.48 -12.94 -1.01
N THR A 112 -10.12 -12.72 -2.28
CA THR A 112 -9.97 -13.81 -3.26
C THR A 112 -8.67 -14.58 -3.02
N ASP A 113 -8.55 -15.79 -3.58
CA ASP A 113 -7.32 -16.58 -3.47
C ASP A 113 -6.08 -15.82 -3.98
N GLU A 114 -6.21 -15.09 -5.09
CA GLU A 114 -5.14 -14.22 -5.61
C GLU A 114 -4.76 -13.09 -4.64
N GLN A 115 -5.71 -12.60 -3.86
CA GLN A 115 -5.47 -11.56 -2.86
C GLN A 115 -4.92 -12.12 -1.55
N LEU A 116 -5.05 -13.42 -1.29
CA LEU A 116 -4.46 -14.09 -0.13
C LEU A 116 -2.99 -14.46 -0.35
N ASP A 117 -2.53 -14.50 -1.61
CA ASP A 117 -1.12 -14.68 -1.99
C ASP A 117 -0.35 -13.34 -1.99
N PHE A 118 -0.44 -12.60 -0.88
CA PHE A 118 0.26 -11.32 -0.74
C PHE A 118 1.70 -11.51 -0.24
N PRO A 119 2.68 -10.70 -0.72
CA PRO A 119 4.00 -10.68 -0.13
C PRO A 119 3.95 -10.06 1.27
N ILE A 120 4.73 -10.65 2.18
CA ILE A 120 4.88 -10.21 3.57
C ILE A 120 6.26 -9.58 3.71
N ILE A 121 6.30 -8.36 4.23
CA ILE A 121 7.52 -7.63 4.51
C ILE A 121 7.55 -7.25 5.99
N TYR A 122 8.64 -7.55 6.67
CA TYR A 122 8.90 -7.11 8.03
C TYR A 122 9.78 -5.87 7.99
N ALA A 123 9.40 -4.79 8.67
CA ALA A 123 10.11 -3.52 8.58
C ALA A 123 10.35 -2.88 9.94
N SER A 124 11.46 -2.16 10.05
CA SER A 124 11.63 -1.11 11.04
C SER A 124 11.81 0.23 10.34
N ALA A 125 10.75 1.03 10.32
CA ALA A 125 10.84 2.41 9.82
C ALA A 125 11.77 3.28 10.68
N LYS A 126 12.00 2.91 11.94
CA LYS A 126 12.88 3.63 12.86
C LYS A 126 14.35 3.42 12.48
N ASP A 127 14.72 2.17 12.22
CA ASP A 127 16.09 1.78 11.91
C ASP A 127 16.36 1.77 10.39
N GLY A 128 15.31 1.96 9.57
CA GLY A 128 15.41 2.21 8.13
C GLY A 128 15.59 0.97 7.27
N PHE A 129 15.12 -0.20 7.71
CA PHE A 129 15.29 -1.46 6.97
C PHE A 129 13.98 -2.23 6.80
N ALA A 130 13.96 -3.10 5.79
CA ALA A 130 12.91 -4.08 5.55
C ALA A 130 13.52 -5.43 5.18
N VAL A 131 12.93 -6.52 5.62
CA VAL A 131 13.35 -7.90 5.36
C VAL A 131 12.15 -8.77 4.98
N ARG A 132 12.38 -9.85 4.24
CA ARG A 132 11.32 -10.81 3.88
C ARG A 132 11.13 -11.85 4.97
N GLU A 133 12.22 -12.16 5.66
CA GLU A 133 12.28 -13.13 6.75
C GLU A 133 12.92 -12.49 7.98
N LEU A 134 12.41 -12.79 9.18
CA LEU A 134 12.87 -12.16 10.43
C LEU A 134 14.33 -12.45 10.80
N HIS A 135 14.97 -13.40 10.12
CA HIS A 135 16.36 -13.82 10.36
C HIS A 135 17.34 -13.31 9.30
N GLU A 136 16.88 -12.56 8.30
CA GLU A 136 17.73 -11.92 7.30
C GLU A 136 18.52 -10.75 7.90
N ASN A 137 19.61 -10.36 7.22
CA ASN A 137 20.39 -9.20 7.63
C ASN A 137 19.65 -7.90 7.33
N ASN A 138 19.67 -6.99 8.30
CA ASN A 138 19.09 -5.66 8.17
C ASN A 138 20.01 -4.77 7.34
N GLU A 139 19.63 -4.48 6.10
CA GLU A 139 20.40 -3.59 5.22
C GLU A 139 19.64 -2.31 4.92
N ASP A 140 18.59 -2.40 4.09
CA ASP A 140 17.86 -1.24 3.59
C ASP A 140 16.39 -1.57 3.31
N MET A 141 15.67 -0.63 2.70
CA MET A 141 14.27 -0.78 2.32
C MET A 141 14.07 -1.46 0.96
N THR A 142 15.13 -1.94 0.31
CA THR A 142 15.08 -2.55 -1.02
C THR A 142 14.08 -3.71 -1.09
N PRO A 143 13.98 -4.62 -0.09
CA PRO A 143 13.02 -5.71 -0.14
C PRO A 143 11.56 -5.26 -0.25
N LEU A 144 11.21 -4.15 0.40
CA LEU A 144 9.87 -3.56 0.32
C LEU A 144 9.56 -3.09 -1.11
N PHE A 145 10.43 -2.29 -1.70
CA PHE A 145 10.19 -1.74 -3.04
C PHE A 145 10.22 -2.83 -4.11
N GLN A 146 11.05 -3.85 -3.95
CA GLN A 146 11.03 -5.02 -4.82
C GLN A 146 9.70 -5.76 -4.74
N ALA A 147 9.15 -5.98 -3.54
CA ALA A 147 7.86 -6.64 -3.39
C ALA A 147 6.74 -5.85 -4.05
N ILE A 148 6.74 -4.51 -3.91
CA ILE A 148 5.77 -3.63 -4.59
C ILE A 148 5.88 -3.80 -6.11
N VAL A 149 7.07 -3.66 -6.69
CA VAL A 149 7.27 -3.73 -8.15
C VAL A 149 6.94 -5.11 -8.73
N GLN A 150 7.19 -6.19 -7.97
CA GLN A 150 6.95 -7.55 -8.42
C GLN A 150 5.48 -7.97 -8.31
N HIS A 151 4.76 -7.48 -7.29
CA HIS A 151 3.41 -7.94 -6.98
C HIS A 151 2.32 -7.00 -7.53
N VAL A 152 2.56 -5.69 -7.52
CA VAL A 152 1.61 -4.69 -8.02
C VAL A 152 1.71 -4.63 -9.56
N PRO A 153 0.62 -4.87 -10.30
CA PRO A 153 0.66 -4.81 -11.76
C PRO A 153 0.90 -3.38 -12.23
N PRO A 154 1.54 -3.19 -13.41
CA PRO A 154 1.62 -1.88 -14.03
C PRO A 154 0.22 -1.37 -14.44
N PRO A 155 0.01 -0.05 -14.52
CA PRO A 155 -1.26 0.52 -14.94
C PRO A 155 -1.57 0.07 -16.37
N LYS A 156 -2.86 -0.11 -16.64
CA LYS A 156 -3.32 -0.36 -18.01
C LYS A 156 -3.33 0.94 -18.80
N ILE A 157 -2.32 1.12 -19.64
CA ILE A 157 -2.25 2.26 -20.56
C ILE A 157 -3.01 1.91 -21.84
N LEU A 158 -4.11 2.61 -22.09
CA LEU A 158 -4.84 2.53 -23.36
C LEU A 158 -4.15 3.46 -24.37
N SER A 159 -3.75 2.92 -25.52
CA SER A 159 -3.16 3.70 -26.61
C SER A 159 -4.26 4.39 -27.43
N GLU A 160 -4.94 5.35 -26.81
CA GLU A 160 -5.96 6.17 -27.47
C GLU A 160 -5.32 7.39 -28.15
N PRO A 161 -5.88 7.91 -29.26
CA PRO A 161 -5.31 9.04 -30.00
C PRO A 161 -5.44 10.39 -29.28
N PHE A 162 -6.13 10.43 -28.13
CA PHE A 162 -6.37 11.65 -27.35
C PHE A 162 -5.91 11.49 -25.91
N PHE A 163 -5.52 12.61 -25.29
CA PHE A 163 -5.14 12.64 -23.88
C PHE A 163 -6.31 12.25 -22.97
N GLN A 164 -6.06 11.37 -22.00
CA GLN A 164 -7.02 10.94 -21.00
C GLN A 164 -6.43 11.13 -19.60
N MET A 165 -7.22 11.71 -18.69
CA MET A 165 -6.84 11.92 -17.30
C MET A 165 -8.07 11.83 -16.41
N LEU A 166 -7.93 11.11 -15.29
CA LEU A 166 -8.94 11.08 -14.24
C LEU A 166 -8.63 12.15 -13.19
N VAL A 167 -9.51 13.14 -13.06
CA VAL A 167 -9.42 14.13 -11.98
C VAL A 167 -10.12 13.57 -10.75
N SER A 168 -9.33 13.20 -9.73
CA SER A 168 -9.84 12.56 -8.53
C SER A 168 -9.90 13.48 -7.31
N ASN A 169 -8.91 14.38 -7.18
CA ASN A 169 -8.87 15.41 -6.16
C ASN A 169 -8.90 16.78 -6.82
N LEU A 170 -9.65 17.70 -6.23
CA LEU A 170 -9.70 19.10 -6.60
C LEU A 170 -9.25 19.88 -5.38
N ASP A 171 -8.24 20.73 -5.56
CA ASP A 171 -7.82 21.69 -4.56
C ASP A 171 -8.10 23.10 -5.08
N TYR A 172 -8.13 24.09 -4.20
CA TYR A 172 -8.39 25.47 -4.54
C TYR A 172 -7.29 26.37 -3.98
N SER A 173 -6.78 27.25 -4.83
CA SER A 173 -5.82 28.28 -4.43
C SER A 173 -6.41 29.66 -4.67
N ASP A 174 -6.27 30.57 -3.70
CA ASP A 174 -6.70 31.97 -3.83
C ASP A 174 -5.98 32.72 -4.97
N TYR A 175 -4.81 32.24 -5.40
CA TYR A 175 -3.99 32.88 -6.44
C TYR A 175 -4.08 32.20 -7.81
N LEU A 176 -4.28 30.88 -7.84
CA LEU A 176 -4.28 30.08 -9.07
C LEU A 176 -5.69 29.66 -9.49
N GLY A 177 -6.69 29.82 -8.62
CA GLY A 177 -8.05 29.35 -8.85
C GLY A 177 -8.19 27.84 -8.61
N ARG A 178 -9.07 27.20 -9.39
CA ARG A 178 -9.19 25.74 -9.49
C ARG A 178 -8.29 25.19 -10.58
#